data_AF-A0A1G0ARW9-F1
#
_entry.id   AF-A0A1G0ARW9-F1
#
_cell.length_a   1.000
_cell.length_b   1.000
_cell.length_c   1.000
_cell.angle_alpha   90.00
_cell.angle_beta   90.00
_cell.angle_gamma   90.00
#
_symmetry.space_group_name_H-M   'P 1'
#
loop_
_entity.id
_entity.type
_entity.pdbx_description
1 polymer ?
#
loop_
_entity_poly.entity_id
_entity_poly.type
_entity_poly.pdbx_seq_one_letter_code
_entity_poly.pdbx_strand_id
1 'polypeptide(L)'
;MGDDEPKKAFLKGYEEGLKAAWREIGSLTSRGYSSTELSVMAKSKMAVLYREVEAMAARLEGDEGPALPVAPTRASVAGRGAYLVREPKADRIFELFASLVKAGSRGLCISRIHPEDIRARAAAADAGFIWLSKSPGKKTKGMAVVEPTALVDIASAVSEFASAGGNAVVLLEGIEYMISQNGFSSLQRFLQRVNEAIVLNESYLLVSANPSALKEQEYRLLAREMVGEL
;
A
#
# COMPACT_ATOMS: atom_id res chain seq x y z
N MET A 1 -2.11 -20.22 -40.73
CA MET A 1 -1.56 -18.87 -40.52
C MET A 1 -2.15 -18.38 -39.19
N GLY A 2 -1.47 -18.64 -38.06
CA GLY A 2 -2.08 -18.41 -36.73
C GLY A 2 -1.25 -18.79 -35.50
N ASP A 3 -0.04 -19.34 -35.64
CA ASP A 3 0.74 -19.87 -34.51
C ASP A 3 1.94 -18.97 -34.08
N ASP A 4 2.25 -17.95 -34.88
CA ASP A 4 3.39 -17.03 -34.67
C ASP A 4 3.03 -15.70 -34.01
N GLU A 5 1.74 -15.38 -33.95
CA GLU A 5 1.23 -14.14 -33.39
C GLU A 5 1.48 -14.00 -31.87
N PRO A 6 1.26 -15.04 -31.03
CA PRO A 6 1.57 -14.96 -29.60
C PRO A 6 3.08 -14.88 -29.35
N LYS A 7 3.91 -15.57 -30.14
CA LYS A 7 5.37 -15.50 -30.04
C LYS A 7 5.91 -14.11 -30.41
N LYS A 8 5.38 -13.49 -31.47
CA LYS A 8 5.74 -12.12 -31.86
C LYS A 8 5.28 -11.08 -30.84
N ALA A 9 4.08 -11.22 -30.28
CA ALA A 9 3.59 -10.34 -29.23
C ALA A 9 4.45 -10.46 -27.96
N PHE A 10 4.84 -11.68 -27.59
CA PHE A 10 5.76 -11.95 -26.47
C PHE A 10 7.13 -11.30 -26.69
N LEU A 11 7.76 -11.53 -27.85
CA LEU A 11 9.08 -10.96 -28.17
C LEU A 11 9.07 -9.43 -28.15
N LYS A 12 7.99 -8.82 -28.64
CA LYS A 12 7.81 -7.36 -28.60
C LYS A 12 7.67 -6.82 -27.17
N GLY A 13 6.83 -7.45 -26.35
CA GLY A 13 6.67 -7.09 -24.94
C GLY A 13 7.96 -7.30 -24.11
N TYR A 14 8.70 -8.38 -24.41
CA TYR A 14 10.01 -8.66 -23.83
C TYR A 14 11.03 -7.57 -24.18
N GLU A 15 11.10 -7.17 -25.46
CA GLU A 15 12.01 -6.12 -25.93
C GLU A 15 11.69 -4.76 -25.27
N GLU A 16 10.41 -4.42 -25.13
CA GLU A 16 9.96 -3.20 -24.45
C GLU A 16 10.30 -3.21 -22.95
N GLY A 17 10.10 -4.34 -22.27
CA GLY A 17 10.46 -4.52 -20.86
C GLY A 17 11.97 -4.42 -20.62
N LEU A 18 12.78 -5.05 -21.47
CA LEU A 18 14.24 -5.00 -21.39
C LEU A 18 14.75 -3.57 -21.62
N LYS A 19 14.19 -2.85 -22.59
CA LYS A 19 14.50 -1.42 -22.83
C LYS A 19 14.08 -0.53 -21.67
N ALA A 20 13.00 -0.84 -20.96
CA ALA A 20 12.57 -0.11 -19.77
C ALA A 20 13.53 -0.33 -18.59
N ALA A 21 13.91 -1.58 -18.32
CA ALA A 21 14.88 -1.93 -17.29
C ALA A 21 16.25 -1.27 -17.54
N TRP A 22 16.73 -1.27 -18.79
CA TRP A 22 17.99 -0.59 -19.15
C TRP A 22 17.93 0.92 -18.99
N ARG A 23 16.80 1.56 -19.31
CA ARG A 23 16.61 2.99 -19.04
C ARG A 23 16.62 3.29 -17.55
N GLU A 24 16.01 2.44 -16.74
CA GLU A 24 16.00 2.60 -15.29
C GLU A 24 17.41 2.44 -14.70
N ILE A 25 18.17 1.43 -15.11
CA ILE A 25 19.58 1.25 -14.70
C ILE A 25 20.45 2.42 -15.17
N GLY A 26 20.28 2.88 -16.41
CA GLY A 26 20.94 4.08 -16.92
C GLY A 26 20.63 5.32 -16.10
N SER A 27 19.39 5.48 -15.62
CA SER A 27 18.99 6.59 -14.76
C SER A 27 19.64 6.56 -13.37
N LEU A 28 20.12 5.40 -12.89
CA LEU A 28 20.82 5.30 -11.62
C LEU A 28 22.24 5.87 -11.74
N THR A 29 22.87 5.75 -12.91
CA THR A 29 24.26 6.23 -13.13
C THR A 29 24.39 7.75 -13.07
N SER A 30 23.30 8.50 -13.22
CA SER A 30 23.31 9.98 -13.19
C SER A 30 23.12 10.59 -11.80
N ARG A 31 22.96 9.77 -10.75
CA ARG A 31 22.54 10.23 -9.41
C ARG A 31 23.67 10.24 -8.36
N GLY A 32 24.94 10.21 -8.79
CA GLY A 32 26.10 10.39 -7.91
C GLY A 32 26.42 9.21 -6.99
N TYR A 33 25.85 8.02 -7.25
CA TYR A 33 26.19 6.79 -6.53
C TYR A 33 27.62 6.33 -6.81
N SER A 34 28.24 5.71 -5.82
CA SER A 34 29.56 5.07 -5.99
C SER A 34 29.46 3.87 -6.94
N SER A 35 30.59 3.49 -7.56
CA SER A 35 30.64 2.34 -8.48
C SER A 35 30.19 1.04 -7.81
N THR A 36 30.44 0.88 -6.52
CA THR A 36 30.03 -0.27 -5.71
C THR A 36 28.52 -0.31 -5.49
N GLU A 37 27.91 0.83 -5.12
CA GLU A 37 26.46 0.93 -4.91
C GLU A 37 25.70 0.67 -6.22
N LEU A 38 26.15 1.26 -7.33
CA LEU A 38 25.60 0.99 -8.66
C LEU A 38 25.70 -0.48 -9.02
N SER A 39 26.84 -1.11 -8.75
CA SER A 39 27.05 -2.53 -9.04
C SER A 39 26.13 -3.43 -8.23
N VAL A 40 25.91 -3.12 -6.95
CA VAL A 40 25.00 -3.90 -6.08
C VAL A 40 23.55 -3.74 -6.53
N MET A 41 23.11 -2.51 -6.82
CA MET A 41 21.74 -2.24 -7.27
C MET A 41 21.46 -2.84 -8.66
N ALA A 42 22.41 -2.74 -9.59
CA ALA A 42 22.30 -3.34 -10.91
C ALA A 42 22.24 -4.87 -10.83
N LYS A 43 23.13 -5.51 -10.06
CA LYS A 43 23.12 -6.98 -9.86
C LYS A 43 21.81 -7.48 -9.24
N SER A 44 21.30 -6.77 -8.22
CA SER A 44 20.03 -7.13 -7.57
C SER A 44 18.84 -7.05 -8.54
N LYS A 45 18.72 -5.94 -9.29
CA LYS A 45 17.66 -5.78 -10.31
C LYS A 45 17.78 -6.78 -11.45
N MET A 46 19.00 -7.05 -11.92
CA MET A 46 19.23 -8.05 -12.97
C MET A 46 18.87 -9.46 -12.50
N ALA A 47 19.18 -9.83 -11.27
CA ALA A 47 18.83 -11.15 -10.72
C ALA A 47 17.31 -11.38 -10.67
N VAL A 48 16.53 -10.33 -10.37
CA VAL A 48 15.05 -10.40 -10.41
C VAL A 48 14.56 -10.61 -11.84
N LEU A 49 15.08 -9.85 -12.80
CA LEU A 49 14.72 -9.97 -14.21
C LEU A 49 15.06 -11.36 -14.77
N TYR A 50 16.23 -11.91 -14.46
CA TYR A 50 16.60 -13.26 -14.90
C TYR A 50 15.68 -14.33 -14.32
N ARG A 51 15.31 -14.21 -13.04
CA ARG A 51 14.37 -15.15 -12.40
C ARG A 51 12.98 -15.09 -13.02
N GLU A 52 12.49 -13.89 -13.35
CA GLU A 52 11.22 -13.71 -14.05
C GLU A 52 11.25 -14.30 -15.46
N VAL A 53 12.39 -14.19 -16.16
CA VAL A 53 12.61 -14.76 -17.49
C VAL A 53 12.70 -16.29 -17.47
N GLU A 54 13.47 -16.88 -16.54
CA GLU A 54 13.57 -18.33 -16.38
C GLU A 54 12.22 -18.96 -16.03
N ALA A 55 11.47 -18.33 -15.12
CA ALA A 55 10.12 -18.77 -14.76
C ALA A 55 9.16 -18.68 -15.96
N MET A 56 9.36 -17.74 -16.88
CA MET A 56 8.53 -17.58 -18.08
C MET A 56 8.94 -18.53 -19.22
N ALA A 57 10.24 -18.81 -19.38
CA ALA A 57 10.73 -19.79 -20.36
C ALA A 57 10.24 -21.21 -20.03
N ALA A 58 10.31 -21.60 -18.75
CA ALA A 58 9.76 -22.87 -18.26
C ALA A 58 8.24 -23.02 -18.50
N ARG A 59 7.51 -21.91 -18.64
CA ARG A 59 6.06 -21.88 -18.94
C ARG A 59 5.74 -22.05 -20.42
N LEU A 60 6.70 -21.83 -21.31
CA LEU A 60 6.53 -21.93 -22.76
C LEU A 60 6.90 -23.33 -23.30
N GLU A 61 7.62 -24.15 -22.52
CA GLU A 61 8.03 -25.52 -22.90
C GLU A 61 6.99 -26.60 -22.55
N GLY A 62 5.92 -26.27 -21.81
CA GLY A 62 4.84 -27.21 -21.44
C GLY A 62 3.60 -27.09 -22.32
N ASP A 63 3.22 -28.18 -23.01
CA ASP A 63 2.13 -28.31 -24.01
C ASP A 63 0.70 -28.29 -23.42
N GLU A 64 0.48 -27.62 -22.31
CA GLU A 64 -0.86 -27.25 -21.84
C GLU A 64 -0.82 -25.77 -21.51
N GLY A 65 -1.25 -24.93 -22.46
CA GLY A 65 -1.32 -23.49 -22.24
C GLY A 65 -2.30 -23.19 -21.10
N PRO A 66 -1.86 -22.74 -19.91
CA PRO A 66 -2.76 -22.18 -18.93
C PRO A 66 -3.03 -20.73 -19.34
N ALA A 67 -4.21 -20.23 -18.99
CA ALA A 67 -4.64 -18.87 -19.23
C ALA A 67 -3.51 -17.82 -19.04
N LEU A 68 -3.54 -16.77 -19.87
CA LEU A 68 -2.80 -15.50 -19.69
C LEU A 68 -2.53 -15.26 -18.21
N PRO A 69 -1.34 -14.81 -17.79
CA PRO A 69 -1.12 -14.46 -16.40
C PRO A 69 -2.15 -13.39 -16.06
N VAL A 70 -3.22 -13.80 -15.37
CA VAL A 70 -4.06 -12.90 -14.61
C VAL A 70 -3.04 -12.26 -13.69
N ALA A 71 -2.77 -10.96 -13.89
CA ALA A 71 -1.95 -10.17 -12.98
C ALA A 71 -2.31 -10.64 -11.57
N PRO A 72 -1.32 -11.08 -10.75
CA PRO A 72 -1.54 -11.92 -9.57
C PRO A 72 -2.76 -11.36 -8.88
N THR A 73 -3.90 -12.09 -8.90
CA THR A 73 -5.23 -11.54 -8.60
C THR A 73 -5.05 -10.69 -7.37
N ARG A 74 -4.94 -9.36 -7.54
CA ARG A 74 -4.43 -8.51 -6.47
C ARG A 74 -5.45 -8.68 -5.39
N ALA A 75 -5.08 -9.30 -4.26
CA ALA A 75 -6.04 -9.66 -3.24
C ALA A 75 -6.93 -8.44 -2.98
N SER A 76 -8.21 -8.59 -3.27
CA SER A 76 -9.21 -7.54 -3.16
C SER A 76 -9.82 -7.61 -1.77
N VAL A 77 -10.31 -6.48 -1.28
CA VAL A 77 -11.02 -6.41 0.00
C VAL A 77 -12.29 -7.28 -0.12
N ALA A 78 -12.28 -8.45 0.52
CA ALA A 78 -13.31 -9.49 0.34
C ALA A 78 -14.55 -9.28 1.24
N GLY A 79 -14.43 -8.47 2.30
CA GLY A 79 -15.50 -8.20 3.27
C GLY A 79 -15.12 -7.07 4.22
N ARG A 80 -16.02 -6.69 5.14
CA ARG A 80 -15.73 -5.68 6.17
C ARG A 80 -14.66 -6.19 7.16
N GLY A 81 -14.00 -5.25 7.84
CA GLY A 81 -12.93 -5.55 8.80
C GLY A 81 -11.62 -4.84 8.49
N ALA A 82 -10.58 -5.23 9.21
CA ALA A 82 -9.26 -4.63 9.12
C ALA A 82 -8.32 -5.45 8.21
N TYR A 83 -7.59 -4.76 7.34
CA TYR A 83 -6.66 -5.35 6.37
C TYR A 83 -5.30 -4.67 6.45
N LEU A 84 -4.24 -5.48 6.40
CA LEU A 84 -2.87 -5.00 6.23
C LEU A 84 -2.53 -4.97 4.74
N VAL A 85 -2.20 -3.80 4.20
CA VAL A 85 -1.71 -3.66 2.83
C VAL A 85 -0.19 -3.75 2.86
N ARG A 86 0.35 -4.81 2.26
CA ARG A 86 1.79 -5.04 2.21
C ARG A 86 2.39 -4.28 1.05
N GLU A 87 3.05 -3.17 1.32
CA GLU A 87 3.62 -2.33 0.27
C GLU A 87 4.86 -1.55 0.72
N PRO A 88 5.83 -1.31 -0.19
CA PRO A 88 7.03 -0.52 0.14
C PRO A 88 6.73 0.98 0.26
N LYS A 89 5.65 1.44 -0.39
CA LYS A 89 5.13 2.81 -0.41
C LYS A 89 3.62 2.74 -0.47
N ALA A 90 2.95 3.72 0.14
CA ALA A 90 1.50 3.83 0.16
C ALA A 90 0.96 4.27 -1.20
N ASP A 91 0.93 3.36 -2.19
CA ASP A 91 0.30 3.60 -3.49
C ASP A 91 -0.97 2.76 -3.60
N ARG A 92 -0.88 1.46 -3.28
CA ARG A 92 -1.99 0.50 -3.36
C ARG A 92 -3.07 0.78 -2.32
N ILE A 93 -2.70 1.18 -1.11
CA ILE A 93 -3.71 1.52 -0.10
C ILE A 93 -4.61 2.69 -0.53
N PHE A 94 -4.08 3.70 -1.22
CA PHE A 94 -4.89 4.81 -1.74
C PHE A 94 -5.77 4.38 -2.90
N GLU A 95 -5.30 3.49 -3.77
CA GLU A 95 -6.14 2.87 -4.82
C GLU A 95 -7.33 2.13 -4.20
N LEU A 96 -7.08 1.28 -3.21
CA LEU A 96 -8.12 0.53 -2.49
C LEU A 96 -9.09 1.48 -1.78
N PHE A 97 -8.59 2.48 -1.06
CA PHE A 97 -9.40 3.49 -0.39
C PHE A 97 -10.29 4.26 -1.36
N ALA A 98 -9.74 4.76 -2.47
CA ALA A 98 -10.49 5.48 -3.48
C ALA A 98 -11.57 4.59 -4.13
N SER A 99 -11.28 3.30 -4.34
CA SER A 99 -12.26 2.35 -4.87
C SER A 99 -13.46 2.16 -3.93
N LEU A 100 -13.23 2.04 -2.62
CA LEU A 100 -14.28 1.88 -1.62
C LEU A 100 -15.10 3.16 -1.43
N VAL A 101 -14.46 4.33 -1.46
CA VAL A 101 -15.16 5.62 -1.44
C VAL A 101 -16.05 5.79 -2.67
N LYS A 102 -15.55 5.46 -3.87
CA LYS A 102 -16.36 5.48 -5.11
C LYS A 102 -17.52 4.48 -5.07
N ALA A 103 -17.36 3.37 -4.37
CA ALA A 103 -18.42 2.38 -4.13
C ALA A 103 -19.43 2.83 -3.06
N GLY A 104 -19.29 4.03 -2.49
CA GLY A 104 -20.24 4.64 -1.57
C GLY A 104 -19.86 4.58 -0.09
N SER A 105 -18.67 4.09 0.26
CA SER A 105 -18.20 4.14 1.65
C SER A 105 -17.79 5.55 2.05
N ARG A 106 -18.06 5.92 3.31
CA ARG A 106 -17.61 7.19 3.89
C ARG A 106 -16.11 7.12 4.17
N GLY A 107 -15.30 8.00 3.59
CA GLY A 107 -13.84 7.96 3.70
C GLY A 107 -13.26 8.82 4.81
N LEU A 108 -12.37 8.23 5.63
CA LEU A 108 -11.47 8.94 6.53
C LEU A 108 -10.02 8.53 6.25
N CYS A 109 -9.16 9.49 5.92
CA CYS A 109 -7.76 9.26 5.62
C CYS A 109 -6.86 9.80 6.75
N ILE A 110 -6.05 8.92 7.33
CA ILE A 110 -5.05 9.24 8.35
C ILE A 110 -3.67 8.99 7.76
N SER A 111 -2.87 10.03 7.59
CA SER A 111 -1.59 9.94 6.87
C SER A 111 -0.61 11.03 7.28
N ARG A 112 0.68 10.80 7.03
CA ARG A 112 1.72 11.84 7.10
C ARG A 112 1.79 12.70 5.85
N ILE A 113 1.24 12.21 4.74
CA ILE A 113 1.17 12.93 3.48
C ILE A 113 0.16 14.05 3.64
N HIS A 114 0.49 15.25 3.13
CA HIS A 114 -0.39 16.39 3.26
C HIS A 114 -1.71 16.13 2.50
N PRO A 115 -2.89 16.45 3.07
CA PRO A 115 -4.17 16.13 2.43
C PRO A 115 -4.35 16.67 1.02
N GLU A 116 -3.81 17.84 0.70
CA GLU A 116 -3.84 18.39 -0.68
C GLU A 116 -3.10 17.49 -1.68
N ASP A 117 -1.98 16.90 -1.28
CA ASP A 117 -1.24 15.95 -2.14
C ASP A 117 -2.04 14.66 -2.33
N ILE A 118 -2.77 14.23 -1.30
CA ILE A 118 -3.63 13.04 -1.38
C ILE A 118 -4.83 13.31 -2.27
N ARG A 119 -5.49 14.47 -2.14
CA ARG A 119 -6.63 14.88 -2.99
C ARG A 119 -6.26 14.97 -4.47
N ALA A 120 -5.02 15.38 -4.77
CA ALA A 120 -4.53 15.43 -6.14
C ALA A 120 -4.29 14.03 -6.75
N ARG A 121 -3.95 13.04 -5.92
CA ARG A 121 -3.58 11.68 -6.35
C ARG A 121 -4.74 10.69 -6.30
N ALA A 122 -5.57 10.80 -5.27
CA ALA A 122 -6.70 9.93 -5.00
C ALA A 122 -7.98 10.72 -5.25
N ALA A 123 -8.85 10.19 -6.11
CA ALA A 123 -10.18 10.74 -6.39
C ALA A 123 -11.13 10.57 -5.18
N ALA A 124 -10.76 11.18 -4.05
CA ALA A 124 -11.41 11.09 -2.74
C ALA A 124 -11.63 12.50 -2.17
N ALA A 125 -12.15 13.41 -3.00
CA ALA A 125 -12.37 14.81 -2.62
C ALA A 125 -13.34 14.99 -1.44
N ASP A 126 -14.28 14.06 -1.24
CA ASP A 126 -15.28 14.15 -0.17
C ASP A 126 -14.86 13.43 1.13
N ALA A 127 -13.65 12.88 1.19
CA ALA A 127 -13.14 12.23 2.40
C ALA A 127 -12.75 13.26 3.48
N GLY A 128 -12.88 12.85 4.74
CA GLY A 128 -12.27 13.54 5.87
C GLY A 128 -10.79 13.18 6.00
N PHE A 129 -9.97 14.11 6.52
CA PHE A 129 -8.54 13.91 6.68
C PHE A 129 -8.05 14.20 8.10
N ILE A 130 -7.18 13.33 8.61
CA ILE A 130 -6.34 13.56 9.79
C ILE A 130 -4.89 13.56 9.32
N TRP A 131 -4.25 14.72 9.33
CA TRP A 131 -2.85 14.85 8.97
C TRP A 131 -1.97 14.70 10.20
N LEU A 132 -1.10 13.69 10.19
CA LEU A 132 -0.17 13.37 11.26
C LEU A 132 1.04 14.31 11.19
N SER A 133 1.07 15.33 12.04
CA SER A 133 2.14 16.34 12.06
C SER A 133 2.49 16.76 13.48
N LYS A 134 3.78 16.98 13.74
CA LYS A 134 4.27 17.60 14.99
C LYS A 134 4.17 19.11 14.99
N SER A 135 4.00 19.72 13.81
CA SER A 135 3.89 21.17 13.71
C SER A 135 2.42 21.55 13.90
N PRO A 136 2.12 22.54 14.74
CA PRO A 136 0.77 23.09 14.82
C PRO A 136 0.38 23.62 13.44
N GLY A 137 -0.61 22.99 12.82
CA GLY A 137 -1.13 23.38 11.51
C GLY A 137 -2.42 24.19 11.64
N LYS A 138 -2.73 24.99 10.63
CA LYS A 138 -4.04 25.65 10.54
C LYS A 138 -5.11 24.60 10.28
N LYS A 139 -6.10 24.51 11.18
CA LYS A 139 -7.32 23.76 10.94
C LYS A 139 -7.99 24.33 9.69
N THR A 140 -8.14 23.50 8.67
CA THR A 140 -8.80 23.86 7.41
C THR A 140 -10.02 22.94 7.25
N LYS A 141 -11.05 23.38 6.54
CA LYS A 141 -12.32 22.63 6.43
C LYS A 141 -12.05 21.23 5.86
N GLY A 142 -12.45 20.18 6.58
CA GLY A 142 -12.24 18.79 6.18
C GLY A 142 -10.84 18.20 6.51
N MET A 143 -9.99 18.94 7.23
CA MET A 143 -8.68 18.47 7.70
C MET A 143 -8.46 18.80 9.18
N ALA A 144 -8.24 17.78 9.99
CA ALA A 144 -7.65 17.89 11.30
C ALA A 144 -6.13 17.72 11.22
N VAL A 145 -5.40 18.43 12.07
CA VAL A 145 -3.96 18.24 12.27
C VAL A 145 -3.78 17.69 13.66
N VAL A 146 -3.17 16.51 13.77
CA VAL A 146 -3.07 15.76 15.03
C VAL A 146 -1.63 15.24 15.16
N GLU A 147 -1.10 15.32 16.38
CA GLU A 147 0.22 14.75 16.63
C GLU A 147 0.20 13.22 16.55
N PRO A 148 1.25 12.57 16.00
CA PRO A 148 1.33 11.11 15.91
C PRO A 148 1.32 10.42 17.29
N THR A 149 1.60 11.16 18.36
CA THR A 149 1.59 10.70 19.76
C THR A 149 0.20 10.69 20.37
N ALA A 150 -0.77 11.39 19.78
CA ALA A 150 -2.13 11.52 20.28
C ALA A 150 -3.00 10.30 19.90
N LEU A 151 -2.51 9.08 20.17
CA LEU A 151 -3.17 7.82 19.79
C LEU A 151 -4.61 7.72 20.33
N VAL A 152 -4.87 8.24 21.53
CA VAL A 152 -6.20 8.24 22.16
C VAL A 152 -7.19 9.10 21.37
N ASP A 153 -6.76 10.29 20.94
CA ASP A 153 -7.59 11.22 20.19
C ASP A 153 -7.86 10.67 18.79
N ILE A 154 -6.84 10.09 18.15
CA ILE A 154 -6.99 9.45 16.83
C ILE A 154 -7.96 8.28 16.92
N ALA A 155 -7.85 7.43 17.95
CA ALA A 155 -8.76 6.28 18.11
C ALA A 155 -10.20 6.74 18.32
N SER A 156 -10.41 7.76 19.17
CA SER A 156 -11.74 8.34 19.41
C SER A 156 -12.34 8.92 18.13
N ALA A 157 -11.56 9.67 17.35
CA ALA A 157 -12.01 10.22 16.07
C ALA A 157 -12.40 9.12 15.07
N VAL A 158 -11.65 8.01 15.03
CA VAL A 158 -12.00 6.85 14.19
C VAL A 158 -13.29 6.19 14.66
N SER A 159 -13.46 5.98 15.97
CA SER A 159 -14.68 5.38 16.54
C SER A 159 -15.92 6.25 16.27
N GLU A 160 -15.81 7.56 16.46
CA GLU A 160 -16.88 8.53 16.15
C GLU A 160 -17.22 8.51 14.66
N PHE A 161 -16.20 8.53 13.79
CA PHE A 161 -16.41 8.49 12.35
C PHE A 161 -17.15 7.23 11.88
N ALA A 162 -16.70 6.06 12.37
CA ALA A 162 -17.29 4.77 12.05
C ALA A 162 -18.74 4.66 12.54
N SER A 163 -19.04 5.12 13.76
CA SER A 163 -20.38 5.03 14.36
C SER A 163 -21.38 6.06 13.84
N ALA A 164 -20.93 7.19 13.28
CA ALA A 164 -21.82 8.24 12.77
C ALA A 164 -22.64 7.87 11.51
N GLY A 165 -22.55 6.63 11.02
CA GLY A 165 -23.34 6.18 9.87
C GLY A 165 -22.95 4.82 9.30
N GLY A 166 -21.99 4.11 9.90
CA GLY A 166 -21.48 2.84 9.39
C GLY A 166 -20.87 2.97 7.99
N ASN A 167 -20.63 1.83 7.33
CA ASN A 167 -20.08 1.74 5.97
C ASN A 167 -18.88 2.70 5.75
N ALA A 168 -18.03 2.83 6.75
CA ALA A 168 -16.86 3.69 6.70
C ALA A 168 -15.69 2.92 6.08
N VAL A 169 -14.79 3.64 5.43
CA VAL A 169 -13.45 3.17 5.10
C VAL A 169 -12.45 4.12 5.75
N VAL A 170 -11.63 3.56 6.64
CA VAL A 170 -10.56 4.28 7.34
C VAL A 170 -9.23 3.81 6.77
N LEU A 171 -8.46 4.73 6.20
CA LEU A 171 -7.09 4.48 5.77
C LEU A 171 -6.13 4.98 6.84
N LEU A 172 -5.15 4.14 7.18
CA LEU A 172 -4.04 4.48 8.06
C LEU A 172 -2.70 4.24 7.35
N GLU A 173 -2.03 5.32 7.00
CA GLU A 173 -0.66 5.33 6.49
C GLU A 173 0.27 5.99 7.53
N GLY A 174 1.51 5.49 7.61
CA GLY A 174 2.54 6.05 8.48
C GLY A 174 2.63 5.36 9.84
N ILE A 175 2.22 4.09 9.93
CA ILE A 175 2.32 3.32 11.18
C ILE A 175 3.76 3.19 11.66
N GLU A 176 4.74 3.13 10.75
CA GLU A 176 6.17 3.04 11.09
C GLU A 176 6.59 4.28 11.88
N TYR A 177 6.08 5.45 11.48
CA TYR A 177 6.32 6.68 12.20
C TYR A 177 5.60 6.71 13.54
N MET A 178 4.34 6.26 13.60
CA MET A 178 3.61 6.17 14.87
C MET A 178 4.31 5.21 15.85
N ILE A 179 4.85 4.08 15.37
CA ILE A 179 5.68 3.15 16.17
C ILE A 179 6.93 3.86 16.64
N SER A 180 7.62 4.60 15.76
CA SER A 180 8.85 5.30 16.14
C SER A 180 8.62 6.38 17.20
N GLN A 181 7.40 6.96 17.28
CA GLN A 181 7.06 7.98 18.28
C GLN A 181 6.49 7.39 19.58
N ASN A 182 5.80 6.25 19.53
CA ASN A 182 5.01 5.73 20.67
C ASN A 182 5.47 4.36 21.20
N GLY A 183 6.29 3.65 20.43
CA GLY A 183 6.59 2.23 20.62
C GLY A 183 5.50 1.31 20.06
N PHE A 184 5.90 0.10 19.68
CA PHE A 184 5.04 -0.89 19.04
C PHE A 184 3.84 -1.29 19.91
N SER A 185 4.06 -1.56 21.19
CA SER A 185 2.99 -2.02 22.10
C SER A 185 1.86 -0.99 22.24
N SER A 186 2.18 0.30 22.16
CA SER A 186 1.19 1.38 22.18
C SER A 186 0.38 1.42 20.88
N LEU A 187 1.04 1.27 19.72
CA LEU A 187 0.33 1.17 18.44
C LEU A 187 -0.56 -0.08 18.39
N GLN A 188 -0.08 -1.23 18.90
CA GLN A 188 -0.86 -2.47 18.89
C GLN A 188 -2.18 -2.32 19.67
N ARG A 189 -2.15 -1.73 20.88
CA ARG A 189 -3.38 -1.44 21.64
C ARG A 189 -4.29 -0.44 20.93
N PHE A 190 -3.71 0.56 20.27
CA PHE A 190 -4.45 1.50 19.45
C PHE A 190 -5.18 0.79 18.30
N LEU A 191 -4.48 -0.07 17.55
CA LEU A 191 -5.08 -0.83 16.45
C LEU A 191 -6.17 -1.78 16.93
N GLN A 192 -6.00 -2.43 18.08
CA GLN A 192 -7.02 -3.29 18.69
C GLN A 192 -8.32 -2.51 18.96
N ARG A 193 -8.21 -1.32 19.58
CA ARG A 193 -9.36 -0.44 19.83
C ARG A 193 -10.02 0.05 18.54
N VAL A 194 -9.21 0.41 17.54
CA VAL A 194 -9.73 0.82 16.23
C VAL A 194 -10.43 -0.34 15.54
N ASN A 195 -9.85 -1.53 15.55
CA ASN A 195 -10.40 -2.74 14.93
C ASN A 195 -11.77 -3.09 15.55
N GLU A 196 -11.89 -3.04 16.87
CA GLU A 196 -13.17 -3.23 17.57
C GLU A 196 -14.24 -2.26 17.05
N ALA A 197 -13.93 -0.97 16.96
CA ALA A 197 -14.87 0.02 16.43
C ALA A 197 -15.24 -0.24 14.96
N ILE A 198 -14.29 -0.73 14.15
CA ILE A 198 -14.50 -1.01 12.72
C ILE A 198 -15.42 -2.22 12.53
N VAL A 199 -15.21 -3.27 13.31
CA VAL A 199 -16.06 -4.48 13.29
C VAL A 199 -17.47 -4.17 13.75
N LEU A 200 -17.62 -3.45 14.87
CA LEU A 200 -18.95 -3.10 15.43
C LEU A 200 -19.81 -2.25 14.49
N ASN A 201 -19.18 -1.50 13.57
CA ASN A 201 -19.87 -0.58 12.66
C ASN A 201 -19.81 -1.04 11.19
N GLU A 202 -19.57 -2.33 10.94
CA GLU A 202 -19.55 -2.95 9.60
C GLU A 202 -18.73 -2.13 8.57
N SER A 203 -17.53 -1.73 8.99
CA SER A 203 -16.67 -0.79 8.27
C SER A 203 -15.35 -1.44 7.85
N TYR A 204 -14.51 -0.69 7.14
CA TYR A 204 -13.17 -1.13 6.73
C TYR A 204 -12.08 -0.33 7.42
N LEU A 205 -11.02 -1.03 7.82
CA LEU A 205 -9.73 -0.43 8.13
C LEU A 205 -8.70 -0.94 7.14
N LEU A 206 -8.01 -0.02 6.47
CA LEU A 206 -6.85 -0.33 5.64
C LEU A 206 -5.62 0.24 6.33
N VAL A 207 -4.61 -0.59 6.57
CA VAL A 207 -3.35 -0.18 7.19
C VAL A 207 -2.21 -0.47 6.24
N SER A 208 -1.45 0.56 5.85
CA SER A 208 -0.26 0.38 5.00
C SER A 208 0.92 0.01 5.89
N ALA A 209 1.65 -1.03 5.52
CA ALA A 209 2.86 -1.44 6.21
C ALA A 209 3.93 -1.92 5.23
N ASN A 210 5.16 -1.44 5.43
CA ASN A 210 6.34 -1.99 4.77
C ASN A 210 7.02 -3.02 5.69
N PRO A 211 6.95 -4.34 5.40
CA PRO A 211 7.57 -5.36 6.24
C PRO A 211 9.08 -5.18 6.40
N SER A 212 9.77 -4.58 5.42
CA SER A 212 11.20 -4.33 5.50
C SER A 212 11.57 -3.14 6.40
N ALA A 213 10.60 -2.31 6.79
CA ALA A 213 10.79 -1.16 7.67
C ALA A 213 10.45 -1.46 9.14
N LEU A 214 9.94 -2.66 9.44
CA LEU A 214 9.51 -3.10 10.77
C LEU A 214 10.33 -4.30 11.23
N LYS A 215 10.38 -4.55 12.54
CA LYS A 215 10.92 -5.82 13.02
C LYS A 215 9.99 -6.95 12.60
N GLU A 216 10.56 -8.08 12.21
CA GLU A 216 9.80 -9.24 11.70
C GLU A 216 8.71 -9.71 12.69
N GLN A 217 9.02 -9.72 13.99
CA GLN A 217 8.05 -10.07 15.03
C GLN A 217 6.91 -9.03 15.14
N GLU A 218 7.22 -7.74 15.05
CA GLU A 218 6.23 -6.66 15.10
C GLU A 218 5.28 -6.75 13.89
N TYR A 219 5.83 -6.96 12.68
CA TYR A 219 5.03 -7.15 11.47
C TYR A 219 4.09 -8.37 11.59
N ARG A 220 4.60 -9.53 12.03
CA ARG A 220 3.77 -10.73 12.20
C ARG A 220 2.64 -10.53 13.20
N LEU A 221 2.90 -9.80 14.29
CA LEU A 221 1.87 -9.48 15.27
C LEU A 221 0.79 -8.56 14.68
N LEU A 222 1.16 -7.58 13.85
CA LEU A 222 0.20 -6.75 13.12
C LEU A 222 -0.62 -7.58 12.13
N ALA A 223 0.03 -8.39 11.30
CA ALA A 223 -0.65 -9.20 10.28
C ALA A 223 -1.68 -10.16 10.91
N ARG A 224 -1.35 -10.75 12.07
CA ARG A 224 -2.25 -11.64 12.82
C ARG A 224 -3.47 -10.93 13.43
N GLU A 225 -3.37 -9.64 13.71
CA GLU A 225 -4.49 -8.84 14.25
C GLU A 225 -5.52 -8.51 13.15
N MET A 226 -5.11 -8.53 11.89
CA MET A 226 -5.96 -8.19 10.74
C MET A 226 -6.73 -9.42 10.23
N VAL A 227 -7.85 -9.16 9.55
CA VAL A 227 -8.64 -10.18 8.86
C VAL A 227 -7.87 -10.77 7.68
N GLY A 228 -7.05 -9.95 7.02
CA GLY A 228 -6.22 -10.41 5.91
C GLY A 228 -5.07 -9.46 5.58
N GLU A 229 -4.09 -10.00 4.87
CA GLU A 229 -2.96 -9.28 4.28
C GLU A 229 -3.17 -9.20 2.76
N LEU A 230 -3.00 -8.01 2.19
CA LEU A 230 -3.27 -7.70 0.78
C LEU A 230 -2.00 -7.40 -0.01
#